data_AF-A0A0G1ML71-F1
#
_entry.id   AF-A0A0G1ML71-F1
#
_cell.length_a   1.000
_cell.length_b   1.000
_cell.length_c   1.000
_cell.angle_alpha   90.00
_cell.angle_beta   90.00
_cell.angle_gamma   90.00
#
_symmetry.space_group_name_H-M   'P 1'
#
loop_
_entity.id
_entity.type
_entity.pdbx_description
1 polymer ?
#
loop_
_entity_poly.entity_id
_entity_poly.type
_entity_poly.pdbx_seq_one_letter_code
_entity_poly.pdbx_strand_id
1 'polypeptide(L)'
;MSKKIQKRNCDNCGKFYVGIGERFCSRKCTIISDEHKQKIAKTLIGNKRALGKNWKLSDETKKKMSLAQKGNKKKLGKKHSIKTREKMSNTAKNKVALGIHHAWKGGITPLNYKIRQSLEYKLWRESVFKRDNYTCIFCGARNGNGKDVYLEADHIKRFSEYPELRFAIDNGRTLCKECHKKITFN
;
A
#
# COMPACT_ATOMS: atom_id res chain seq x y z
N MET A 1 -3.97 11.47 31.55
CA MET A 1 -3.61 12.84 32.01
C MET A 1 -4.73 13.34 32.90
N SER A 2 -4.46 13.53 34.20
CA SER A 2 -5.46 14.08 35.13
C SER A 2 -5.76 15.54 34.75
N LYS A 3 -7.03 15.87 34.55
CA LYS A 3 -7.41 17.23 34.12
C LYS A 3 -7.20 18.19 35.29
N LYS A 4 -6.27 19.16 35.14
CA LYS A 4 -5.98 20.16 36.18
C LYS A 4 -7.23 21.01 36.45
N ILE A 5 -7.60 21.14 37.71
CA ILE A 5 -8.65 22.05 38.16
C ILE A 5 -8.06 23.46 38.18
N GLN A 6 -8.68 24.37 37.44
CA GLN A 6 -8.30 25.76 37.30
C GLN A 6 -9.11 26.63 38.27
N LYS A 7 -8.47 27.65 38.86
CA LYS A 7 -9.10 28.65 39.73
C LYS A 7 -8.86 30.03 39.13
N ARG A 8 -9.84 30.59 38.43
CA ARG A 8 -9.69 31.87 37.71
C ARG A 8 -11.04 32.56 37.47
N ASN A 9 -10.96 33.80 37.02
CA ASN A 9 -12.12 34.51 36.46
C ASN A 9 -12.38 34.06 35.01
N CYS A 10 -13.66 33.96 34.65
CA CYS A 10 -14.11 33.65 33.30
C CYS A 10 -13.78 34.79 32.34
N ASP A 11 -13.10 34.49 31.23
CA ASP A 11 -12.75 35.49 30.20
C ASP A 11 -13.97 36.15 29.55
N ASN A 12 -15.16 35.54 29.67
CA ASN A 12 -16.40 36.05 29.07
C ASN A 12 -17.30 36.79 30.07
N CYS A 13 -17.65 36.16 31.20
CA CYS A 13 -18.59 36.74 32.17
C CYS A 13 -17.94 37.31 33.43
N GLY A 14 -16.60 37.26 33.55
CA GLY A 14 -15.86 37.74 34.73
C GLY A 14 -16.04 36.91 36.01
N LYS A 15 -17.02 36.01 36.07
CA LYS A 15 -17.32 35.19 37.26
C LYS A 15 -16.11 34.32 37.65
N PHE A 16 -15.75 34.36 38.93
CA PHE A 16 -14.77 33.43 39.51
C PHE A 16 -15.33 32.00 39.49
N TYR A 17 -14.54 31.05 39.01
CA TYR A 17 -14.93 29.65 38.97
C TYR A 17 -13.77 28.71 39.27
N VAL A 18 -14.11 27.54 39.80
CA VAL A 18 -13.20 26.43 40.05
C VAL A 18 -13.67 25.25 39.20
N GLY A 19 -12.89 24.86 38.21
CA GLY A 19 -13.32 23.80 37.30
C GLY A 19 -12.28 23.42 36.27
N ILE A 20 -12.65 22.48 35.40
CA ILE A 20 -11.76 21.91 34.38
C ILE A 20 -11.51 22.88 33.22
N GLY A 21 -12.42 23.83 32.98
CA GLY A 21 -12.31 24.78 31.86
C GLY A 21 -11.17 25.77 32.08
N GLU A 22 -10.31 25.96 31.07
CA GLU A 22 -9.13 26.84 31.19
C GLU A 22 -9.43 28.32 30.99
N ARG A 23 -10.56 28.70 30.36
CA ARG A 23 -10.87 30.10 30.01
C ARG A 23 -12.29 30.55 30.35
N PHE A 24 -13.25 29.62 30.38
CA PHE A 24 -14.67 29.94 30.53
C PHE A 24 -15.31 29.08 31.61
N CYS A 25 -16.19 29.68 32.41
CA CYS A 25 -16.82 29.02 33.54
C CYS A 25 -17.93 28.01 33.17
N SER A 26 -18.41 28.03 31.92
CA SER A 26 -19.47 27.14 31.44
C SER A 26 -19.52 27.09 29.92
N ARG A 27 -20.24 26.11 29.36
CA ARG A 27 -20.51 26.03 27.92
C ARG A 27 -21.25 27.25 27.38
N LYS A 28 -22.09 27.89 28.20
CA LYS A 28 -22.73 29.18 27.84
C LYS A 28 -21.71 30.30 27.66
N CYS A 29 -20.66 30.32 28.49
CA CYS A 29 -19.56 31.28 28.37
C CYS A 29 -18.56 30.93 27.25
N THR A 30 -18.58 29.70 26.72
CA THR A 30 -17.83 29.33 25.50
C THR A 30 -18.52 29.78 24.21
N ILE A 31 -19.75 30.31 24.29
CA ILE A 31 -20.48 30.76 23.11
C ILE A 31 -19.74 31.95 22.50
N ILE A 32 -19.26 31.71 21.29
CA ILE A 32 -18.52 32.63 20.46
C ILE A 32 -19.40 33.85 20.13
N SER A 33 -18.89 35.06 20.31
CA SER A 33 -19.59 36.29 19.92
C SER A 33 -19.94 36.26 18.42
N ASP A 34 -21.01 36.93 18.02
CA ASP A 34 -21.40 36.97 16.60
C ASP A 34 -20.29 37.56 15.72
N GLU A 35 -19.51 38.49 16.26
CA GLU A 35 -18.31 39.02 15.62
C GLU A 35 -17.25 37.93 15.33
N HIS A 36 -17.00 37.02 16.27
CA HIS A 36 -16.05 35.94 16.07
C HIS A 36 -16.60 34.86 15.11
N LYS A 37 -17.92 34.61 15.10
CA LYS A 37 -18.55 33.78 14.05
C LYS A 37 -18.36 34.38 12.67
N GLN A 38 -18.52 35.71 12.53
CA GLN A 38 -18.28 36.43 11.27
C GLN A 38 -16.81 36.33 10.83
N LYS A 39 -15.85 36.41 11.76
CA LYS A 39 -14.41 36.23 11.46
C LYS A 39 -14.14 34.83 10.92
N ILE A 40 -14.67 33.78 11.55
CA ILE A 40 -14.55 32.40 11.06
C ILE A 40 -15.17 32.29 9.66
N ALA A 41 -16.39 32.81 9.46
CA ALA A 41 -17.07 32.74 8.16
C ALA A 41 -16.23 33.40 7.04
N LYS A 42 -15.66 34.58 7.28
CA LYS A 42 -14.76 35.26 6.34
C LYS A 42 -13.55 34.42 5.95
N THR A 43 -12.93 33.71 6.90
CA THR A 43 -11.78 32.83 6.61
C THR A 43 -12.13 31.58 5.81
N LEU A 44 -13.41 31.18 5.81
CA LEU A 44 -13.90 30.03 5.05
C LEU A 44 -14.32 30.37 3.62
N ILE A 45 -14.47 31.66 3.29
CA ILE A 45 -14.75 32.12 1.92
C ILE A 45 -13.57 31.70 1.02
N GLY A 46 -13.87 30.93 -0.04
CA GLY A 46 -12.86 30.39 -0.95
C GLY A 46 -12.14 29.12 -0.46
N ASN A 47 -12.49 28.60 0.73
CA ASN A 47 -11.94 27.33 1.21
C ASN A 47 -12.46 26.17 0.37
N LYS A 48 -11.60 25.67 -0.52
CA LYS A 48 -11.93 24.61 -1.47
C LYS A 48 -12.22 23.25 -0.80
N ARG A 49 -11.89 23.07 0.49
CA ARG A 49 -12.30 21.89 1.28
C ARG A 49 -13.81 21.84 1.53
N ALA A 50 -14.50 22.97 1.46
CA ALA A 50 -15.96 23.05 1.61
C ALA A 50 -16.73 22.64 0.33
N LEU A 51 -16.06 22.52 -0.81
CA LEU A 51 -16.67 22.23 -2.11
C LEU A 51 -16.97 20.73 -2.33
N GLY A 52 -16.68 19.89 -1.34
CA GLY A 52 -17.10 18.49 -1.30
C GLY A 52 -16.47 17.59 -2.37
N LYS A 53 -17.12 16.45 -2.64
CA LYS A 53 -16.57 15.35 -3.45
C LYS A 53 -16.39 15.69 -4.95
N ASN A 54 -17.04 16.74 -5.44
CA ASN A 54 -17.03 17.12 -6.86
C ASN A 54 -15.96 18.17 -7.19
N TRP A 55 -15.26 18.69 -6.19
CA TRP A 55 -14.24 19.70 -6.40
C TRP A 55 -13.01 19.12 -7.11
N LYS A 56 -12.58 19.79 -8.19
CA LYS A 56 -11.40 19.42 -8.97
C LYS A 56 -10.29 20.47 -8.79
N LEU A 57 -9.05 20.00 -8.65
CA LEU A 57 -7.88 20.88 -8.68
C LEU A 57 -7.77 21.60 -10.04
N SER A 58 -7.32 22.86 -10.01
CA SER A 58 -6.96 23.58 -11.23
C SER A 58 -5.76 22.93 -11.91
N ASP A 59 -5.69 23.05 -13.23
CA ASP A 59 -4.61 22.45 -14.03
C ASP A 59 -3.25 23.05 -13.68
N GLU A 60 -3.21 24.34 -13.34
CA GLU A 60 -2.00 25.00 -12.83
C GLU A 60 -1.48 24.33 -11.55
N THR A 61 -2.37 24.00 -10.60
CA THR A 61 -1.98 23.31 -9.36
C THR A 61 -1.50 21.90 -9.64
N LYS A 62 -2.18 21.15 -10.54
CA LYS A 62 -1.73 19.82 -10.96
C LYS A 62 -0.34 19.86 -11.58
N LYS A 63 -0.07 20.87 -12.43
CA LYS A 63 1.25 21.07 -13.06
C LYS A 63 2.33 21.34 -12.01
N LYS A 64 2.07 22.24 -11.05
CA LYS A 64 2.98 22.51 -9.92
C LYS A 64 3.27 21.25 -9.10
N MET A 65 2.26 20.46 -8.77
CA MET A 65 2.43 19.19 -8.04
C MET A 65 3.26 18.17 -8.84
N SER A 66 3.01 18.05 -10.15
CA SER A 66 3.76 17.16 -11.04
C SER A 66 5.23 17.55 -11.11
N LEU A 67 5.52 18.85 -11.32
CA LEU A 67 6.89 19.38 -11.35
C LEU A 67 7.63 19.13 -10.04
N ALA A 68 6.97 19.31 -8.89
CA ALA A 68 7.56 19.05 -7.58
C ALA A 68 7.88 17.57 -7.32
N GLN A 69 7.14 16.63 -7.95
CA GLN A 69 7.43 15.20 -7.84
C GLN A 69 8.46 14.71 -8.86
N LYS A 70 8.77 15.49 -9.89
CA LYS A 70 9.74 15.12 -10.92
C LYS A 70 11.12 14.91 -10.29
N GLY A 71 11.67 13.72 -10.48
CA GLY A 71 12.98 13.35 -9.91
C GLY A 71 12.96 12.86 -8.45
N ASN A 72 11.79 12.68 -7.82
CA ASN A 72 11.70 12.15 -6.46
C ASN A 72 12.16 10.67 -6.40
N LYS A 73 13.33 10.43 -5.77
CA LYS A 73 13.93 9.09 -5.61
C LYS A 73 13.70 8.45 -4.23
N LYS A 74 12.91 9.06 -3.33
CA LYS A 74 12.79 8.60 -1.92
C LYS A 74 12.38 7.14 -1.74
N LYS A 75 11.63 6.59 -2.70
CA LYS A 75 11.14 5.21 -2.71
C LYS A 75 11.78 4.35 -3.80
N LEU A 76 12.64 4.91 -4.66
CA LEU A 76 13.28 4.16 -5.74
C LEU A 76 14.16 3.04 -5.16
N GLY A 77 14.00 1.81 -5.67
CA GLY A 77 14.75 0.64 -5.22
C GLY A 77 14.39 0.09 -3.84
N LYS A 78 13.52 0.76 -3.07
CA LYS A 78 13.13 0.28 -1.73
C LYS A 78 12.17 -0.88 -1.84
N LYS A 79 12.57 -2.05 -1.36
CA LYS A 79 11.73 -3.26 -1.27
C LYS A 79 10.96 -3.28 0.05
N HIS A 80 9.72 -3.73 0.00
CA HIS A 80 8.94 -3.99 1.21
C HIS A 80 9.48 -5.20 1.98
N SER A 81 9.40 -5.13 3.31
CA SER A 81 9.69 -6.29 4.17
C SER A 81 8.73 -7.45 3.88
N ILE A 82 9.14 -8.68 4.21
CA ILE A 82 8.28 -9.87 4.07
C ILE A 82 6.96 -9.67 4.84
N LYS A 83 7.04 -9.25 6.11
CA LYS A 83 5.86 -8.93 6.95
C LYS A 83 4.92 -7.91 6.30
N THR A 84 5.46 -6.88 5.64
CA THR A 84 4.63 -5.91 4.91
C THR A 84 3.96 -6.55 3.68
N ARG A 85 4.70 -7.37 2.92
CA ARG A 85 4.16 -8.09 1.75
C ARG A 85 3.04 -9.06 2.17
N GLU A 86 3.21 -9.76 3.28
CA GLU A 86 2.18 -10.64 3.88
C GLU A 86 0.93 -9.86 4.26
N LYS A 87 1.08 -8.74 4.97
CA LYS A 87 -0.05 -7.88 5.35
C LYS A 87 -0.83 -7.39 4.12
N MET A 88 -0.11 -6.96 3.07
CA MET A 88 -0.73 -6.54 1.81
C MET A 88 -1.49 -7.69 1.14
N SER A 89 -0.89 -8.88 1.07
CA SER A 89 -1.51 -10.10 0.52
C SER A 89 -2.79 -10.47 1.27
N ASN A 90 -2.74 -10.53 2.60
CA ASN A 90 -3.89 -10.87 3.44
C ASN A 90 -5.02 -9.84 3.34
N THR A 91 -4.67 -8.56 3.27
CA THR A 91 -5.68 -7.49 3.08
C THR A 91 -6.41 -7.66 1.75
N ALA A 92 -5.70 -8.00 0.67
CA ALA A 92 -6.33 -8.24 -0.62
C ALA A 92 -7.24 -9.47 -0.61
N LYS A 93 -6.77 -10.60 -0.02
CA LYS A 93 -7.56 -11.82 0.15
C LYS A 93 -8.84 -11.56 0.96
N ASN A 94 -8.74 -10.82 2.06
CA ASN A 94 -9.87 -10.50 2.92
C ASN A 94 -10.95 -9.67 2.19
N LYS A 95 -10.55 -8.69 1.37
CA LYS A 95 -11.52 -7.91 0.57
C LYS A 95 -12.31 -8.77 -0.41
N VAL A 96 -11.67 -9.77 -1.00
CA VAL A 96 -12.34 -10.73 -1.90
C VAL A 96 -13.26 -11.64 -1.11
N ALA A 97 -12.80 -12.18 0.03
CA ALA A 97 -13.59 -13.05 0.89
C ALA A 97 -14.84 -12.35 1.46
N LEU A 98 -14.74 -11.06 1.79
CA LEU A 98 -15.85 -10.23 2.27
C LEU A 98 -16.78 -9.73 1.15
N GLY A 99 -16.52 -10.07 -0.12
CA GLY A 99 -17.34 -9.60 -1.24
C GLY A 99 -17.26 -8.08 -1.52
N ILE A 100 -16.37 -7.36 -0.85
CA ILE A 100 -16.19 -5.89 -1.00
C ILE A 100 -15.53 -5.55 -2.36
N HIS A 101 -14.87 -6.52 -2.98
CA HIS A 101 -14.14 -6.30 -4.22
C HIS A 101 -15.10 -6.16 -5.42
N HIS A 102 -15.19 -4.95 -5.98
CA HIS A 102 -16.11 -4.62 -7.09
C HIS A 102 -15.97 -5.50 -8.34
N ALA A 103 -14.82 -6.14 -8.56
CA ALA A 103 -14.61 -7.05 -9.70
C ALA A 103 -14.84 -8.55 -9.38
N TRP A 104 -15.35 -8.88 -8.19
CA TRP A 104 -15.58 -10.28 -7.81
C TRP A 104 -16.74 -10.88 -8.62
N LYS A 105 -16.51 -12.04 -9.22
CA LYS A 105 -17.47 -12.78 -10.04
C LYS A 105 -17.63 -14.22 -9.54
N GLY A 106 -17.94 -14.40 -8.25
CA GLY A 106 -18.22 -15.74 -7.68
C GLY A 106 -17.04 -16.72 -7.64
N GLY A 107 -15.79 -16.24 -7.72
CA GLY A 107 -14.62 -17.10 -7.50
C GLY A 107 -14.17 -17.97 -8.70
N ILE A 108 -14.55 -17.62 -9.93
CA ILE A 108 -14.22 -18.31 -11.21
C ILE A 108 -12.73 -18.56 -11.49
N THR A 109 -11.81 -17.95 -10.74
CA THR A 109 -10.38 -18.10 -10.98
C THR A 109 -9.90 -19.52 -10.61
N PRO A 110 -9.22 -20.25 -11.52
CA PRO A 110 -8.71 -21.59 -11.24
C PRO A 110 -7.73 -21.63 -10.07
N LEU A 111 -7.72 -22.74 -9.32
CA LEU A 111 -6.87 -22.90 -8.13
C LEU A 111 -5.38 -22.73 -8.46
N ASN A 112 -4.88 -23.38 -9.52
CA ASN A 112 -3.48 -23.26 -9.93
C ASN A 112 -3.07 -21.82 -10.25
N TYR A 113 -3.99 -21.04 -10.83
CA TYR A 113 -3.75 -19.62 -11.08
C TYR A 113 -3.67 -18.84 -9.76
N LYS A 114 -4.58 -19.09 -8.81
CA LYS A 114 -4.54 -18.47 -7.46
C LYS A 114 -3.22 -18.75 -6.75
N ILE A 115 -2.72 -19.99 -6.83
CA ILE A 115 -1.45 -20.39 -6.20
C ILE A 115 -0.27 -19.69 -6.87
N ARG A 116 -0.21 -19.63 -8.21
CA ARG A 116 0.88 -18.92 -8.93
C ARG A 116 0.88 -17.41 -8.69
N GLN A 117 -0.27 -16.82 -8.35
CA GLN A 117 -0.39 -15.41 -7.97
C GLN A 117 -0.08 -15.13 -6.49
N SER A 118 0.09 -16.18 -5.69
CA SER A 118 0.23 -16.08 -4.24
C SER A 118 1.57 -15.45 -3.84
N LEU A 119 1.66 -15.03 -2.57
CA LEU A 119 2.90 -14.48 -2.04
C LEU A 119 3.96 -15.59 -1.91
N GLU A 120 3.54 -16.78 -1.51
CA GLU A 120 4.36 -17.98 -1.33
C GLU A 120 5.05 -18.34 -2.65
N TYR A 121 4.32 -18.35 -3.78
CA TYR A 121 4.92 -18.58 -5.11
C TYR A 121 5.94 -17.50 -5.48
N LYS A 122 5.66 -16.23 -5.17
CA LYS A 122 6.59 -15.12 -5.44
C LYS A 122 7.88 -15.26 -4.62
N LEU A 123 7.77 -15.64 -3.35
CA LEU A 123 8.90 -15.88 -2.47
C LEU A 123 9.71 -17.10 -2.93
N TRP A 124 9.05 -18.20 -3.28
CA TRP A 124 9.70 -19.38 -3.85
C TRP A 124 10.48 -19.03 -5.13
N ARG A 125 9.84 -18.31 -6.08
CA ARG A 125 10.50 -17.86 -7.32
C ARG A 125 11.72 -16.99 -7.03
N GLU A 126 11.61 -16.05 -6.10
CA GLU A 126 12.74 -15.21 -5.66
C GLU A 126 13.88 -16.06 -5.06
N SER A 127 13.55 -17.07 -4.25
CA SER A 127 14.54 -17.96 -3.64
C SER A 127 15.27 -18.83 -4.67
N VAL A 128 14.54 -19.40 -5.63
CA VAL A 128 15.14 -20.17 -6.75
C VAL A 128 16.11 -19.29 -7.55
N PHE A 129 15.66 -18.09 -7.94
CA PHE A 129 16.52 -17.15 -8.68
C PHE A 129 17.74 -16.72 -7.88
N LYS A 130 17.61 -16.46 -6.56
CA LYS A 130 18.75 -16.10 -5.72
C LYS A 130 19.74 -17.25 -5.58
N ARG A 131 19.27 -18.48 -5.37
CA ARG A 131 20.11 -19.68 -5.28
C ARG A 131 20.96 -19.83 -6.53
N ASP A 132 20.33 -19.68 -7.71
CA ASP A 132 21.00 -19.84 -9.01
C ASP A 132 21.71 -18.56 -9.47
N ASN A 133 21.85 -17.57 -8.58
CA ASN A 133 22.47 -16.28 -8.87
C ASN A 133 21.92 -15.63 -10.17
N TYR A 134 20.60 -15.69 -10.36
CA TYR A 134 19.89 -15.17 -11.54
C TYR A 134 20.50 -15.65 -12.87
N THR A 135 20.91 -16.91 -12.93
CA THR A 135 21.59 -17.50 -14.09
C THR A 135 20.85 -18.76 -14.53
N CYS A 136 20.65 -18.93 -15.84
CA CYS A 136 20.14 -20.17 -16.39
C CYS A 136 21.10 -21.32 -16.04
N ILE A 137 20.62 -22.33 -15.30
CA ILE A 137 21.48 -23.42 -14.83
C ILE A 137 21.96 -24.35 -15.95
N PHE A 138 21.34 -24.29 -17.14
CA PHE A 138 21.68 -25.17 -18.26
C PHE A 138 22.69 -24.56 -19.23
N CYS A 139 22.60 -23.26 -19.48
CA CYS A 139 23.42 -22.59 -20.50
C CYS A 139 24.21 -21.39 -19.98
N GLY A 140 24.10 -21.05 -18.70
CA GLY A 140 24.79 -19.90 -18.10
C GLY A 140 24.22 -18.53 -18.50
N ALA A 141 23.13 -18.47 -19.26
CA ALA A 141 22.54 -17.20 -19.69
C ALA A 141 22.05 -16.36 -18.49
N ARG A 142 22.43 -15.09 -18.44
CA ARG A 142 22.14 -14.14 -17.36
C ARG A 142 21.98 -12.71 -17.90
N ASN A 143 21.19 -11.90 -17.20
CA ASN A 143 21.09 -10.45 -17.43
C ASN A 143 22.40 -9.73 -17.07
N GLY A 144 22.92 -8.90 -17.97
CA GLY A 144 24.11 -8.08 -17.71
C GLY A 144 24.74 -7.52 -19.00
N ASN A 145 25.59 -6.50 -18.89
CA ASN A 145 26.33 -5.89 -20.01
C ASN A 145 25.47 -5.54 -21.24
N GLY A 146 24.24 -5.04 -21.02
CA GLY A 146 23.30 -4.71 -22.09
C GLY A 146 22.57 -5.91 -22.72
N LYS A 147 22.77 -7.13 -22.21
CA LYS A 147 22.06 -8.33 -22.64
C LYS A 147 20.89 -8.62 -21.69
N ASP A 148 19.68 -8.53 -22.24
CA ASP A 148 18.45 -8.91 -21.56
C ASP A 148 18.13 -10.39 -21.85
N VAL A 149 18.04 -11.18 -20.77
CA VAL A 149 17.67 -12.58 -20.73
C VAL A 149 16.43 -12.73 -19.86
N TYR A 150 15.36 -13.20 -20.48
CA TYR A 150 14.15 -13.57 -19.75
C TYR A 150 14.34 -14.91 -19.06
N LEU A 151 14.24 -14.91 -17.73
CA LEU A 151 14.40 -16.09 -16.88
C LEU A 151 13.06 -16.52 -16.28
N GLU A 152 12.86 -17.84 -16.26
CA GLU A 152 11.71 -18.54 -15.74
C GLU A 152 12.14 -19.46 -14.60
N ALA A 153 11.30 -19.56 -13.57
CA ALA A 153 11.48 -20.55 -12.50
C ALA A 153 10.64 -21.76 -12.88
N ASP A 154 11.32 -22.79 -13.34
CA ASP A 154 10.73 -24.06 -13.75
C ASP A 154 10.68 -25.04 -12.57
N HIS A 155 9.67 -25.90 -12.58
CA HIS A 155 9.52 -26.98 -11.62
C HIS A 155 10.10 -28.28 -12.19
N ILE A 156 11.01 -28.94 -11.47
CA ILE A 156 11.59 -30.22 -11.90
C ILE A 156 10.52 -31.31 -11.91
N LYS A 157 9.75 -31.41 -10.83
CA LYS A 157 8.53 -32.23 -10.72
C LYS A 157 7.31 -31.36 -10.99
N ARG A 158 6.43 -31.82 -11.88
CA ARG A 158 5.32 -31.02 -12.42
C ARG A 158 4.44 -30.41 -11.33
N PHE A 159 4.20 -29.10 -11.45
CA PHE A 159 3.41 -28.31 -10.49
C PHE A 159 1.99 -28.86 -10.22
N SER A 160 1.37 -29.46 -11.23
CA SER A 160 0.01 -30.02 -11.14
C SER A 160 -0.02 -31.36 -10.40
N GLU A 161 1.01 -32.19 -10.57
CA GLU A 161 1.04 -33.57 -10.08
C GLU A 161 1.66 -33.72 -8.70
N TYR A 162 2.56 -32.80 -8.31
CA TYR A 162 3.26 -32.84 -7.04
C TYR A 162 2.97 -31.58 -6.20
N PRO A 163 1.74 -31.42 -5.66
CA PRO A 163 1.35 -30.26 -4.86
C PRO A 163 2.27 -29.96 -3.67
N GLU A 164 2.80 -31.00 -3.04
CA GLU A 164 3.70 -30.97 -1.90
C GLU A 164 5.08 -30.39 -2.25
N LEU A 165 5.50 -30.50 -3.53
CA LEU A 165 6.78 -29.99 -4.00
C LEU A 165 6.71 -28.60 -4.65
N ARG A 166 5.53 -27.96 -4.70
CA ARG A 166 5.34 -26.67 -5.41
C ARG A 166 6.26 -25.55 -4.93
N PHE A 167 6.60 -25.55 -3.65
CA PHE A 167 7.41 -24.52 -3.02
C PHE A 167 8.72 -25.06 -2.44
N ALA A 168 9.04 -26.32 -2.73
CA ALA A 168 10.35 -26.88 -2.41
C ALA A 168 11.39 -26.21 -3.32
N ILE A 169 12.44 -25.63 -2.73
CA ILE A 169 13.44 -24.83 -3.47
C ILE A 169 14.25 -25.73 -4.40
N ASP A 170 14.60 -26.93 -3.93
CA ASP A 170 15.25 -28.00 -4.69
C ASP A 170 14.43 -28.48 -5.89
N ASN A 171 13.10 -28.45 -5.81
CA ASN A 171 12.21 -28.71 -6.94
C ASN A 171 12.12 -27.55 -7.94
N GLY A 172 12.80 -26.42 -7.69
CA GLY A 172 12.87 -25.29 -8.59
C GLY A 172 14.21 -25.18 -9.32
N ARG A 173 14.19 -24.69 -10.56
CA ARG A 173 15.39 -24.32 -11.32
C ARG A 173 15.19 -23.06 -12.16
N THR A 174 16.25 -22.26 -12.25
CA THR A 174 16.26 -21.06 -13.11
C THR A 174 16.66 -21.42 -14.52
N LEU A 175 15.79 -21.15 -15.50
CA LEU A 175 16.04 -21.40 -16.91
C LEU A 175 15.80 -20.15 -17.75
N CYS A 176 16.53 -19.97 -18.84
CA CYS A 176 16.13 -19.04 -19.88
C CYS A 176 14.97 -19.62 -20.70
N LYS A 177 14.24 -18.75 -21.40
CA LYS A 177 13.09 -19.15 -22.24
C LYS A 177 13.40 -20.32 -23.19
N GLU A 178 14.56 -20.30 -23.85
CA GLU A 178 14.96 -21.35 -24.79
C GLU A 178 15.20 -22.70 -24.11
N CYS A 179 15.91 -22.70 -22.97
CA CYS A 179 16.13 -23.92 -22.20
C CYS A 179 14.83 -24.45 -21.57
N HIS A 180 13.96 -23.55 -21.10
CA HIS A 180 12.66 -23.94 -20.53
C HIS A 180 11.75 -24.60 -21.59
N LYS A 181 11.68 -24.01 -22.79
CA LYS A 181 10.91 -24.59 -23.91
C LYS A 181 11.37 -26.00 -24.26
N LYS A 182 12.69 -26.25 -24.31
CA LYS A 182 13.26 -27.59 -24.60
C LYS A 182 12.85 -28.65 -23.59
N ILE A 183 12.53 -28.27 -22.35
CA ILE A 183 12.11 -29.21 -21.31
C ILE A 183 10.59 -29.42 -21.35
N THR A 184 9.83 -28.37 -21.62
CA THR A 184 8.37 -28.44 -21.63
C THR A 184 7.82 -29.19 -22.84
N PHE A 185 8.52 -29.13 -23.97
CA PHE A 185 8.02 -29.64 -25.27
C PHE A 185 8.88 -30.76 -25.89
N ASN A 186 9.82 -31.33 -25.13
CA ASN A 186 10.45 -32.61 -25.48
C ASN A 186 9.71 -33.75 -24.75
#